data_AF-A0AAJ0LD12-F1
#
_entry.id   AF-A0AAJ0LD12-F1
#
_cell.length_a   1.000
_cell.length_b   1.000
_cell.length_c   1.000
_cell.angle_alpha   90.00
_cell.angle_beta   90.00
_cell.angle_gamma   90.00
#
_symmetry.space_group_name_H-M   'P 1'
#
loop_
_entity.id
_entity.type
_entity.pdbx_description
1 polymer ?
#
loop_
_entity_poly.entity_id
_entity_poly.type
_entity_poly.pdbx_seq_one_letter_code
_entity_poly.pdbx_strand_id
1 'polypeptide(L)'
;MKDKVRWDFARNMALKVREIYNLNTTRLAILEFIDKIPDLRVITYNEMVKEINNRKPELHVNVNWVINNLADGSQDAAIIKMSDSEQKIILYHDKASNIIPERIRFTIAHELGHYFLKHSFSDSLGRNGITEENYNIMEKEAEAFAQTLLIPPSSLYYGENVDDIIKLHDVSKTAARIAIEQTHYQYRLPTYRPKIDFSIYSFTRLPTHFSLFNGFYLSSSYAIHCKDCNGLSTFSYNKPLLYCSYCGSSNIHVHDITSINFNFYERVVPYTMIYKGIDVDSQGKATKCPTCNNENIVDGSYCQICGSHIVNKCSGYDRNYNNSYFDPDFINGTKGCGTVLSGESRYCPICGCESTFFVQDLLSDWKKAKEEKTLLKIETEALPF
;
A
#
# COMPACT_ATOMS: atom_id res chain seq x y z
N MET A 1 25.59 -16.69 34.74
CA MET A 1 25.74 -15.42 34.00
C MET A 1 24.35 -15.02 33.54
N LYS A 2 23.93 -13.77 33.74
CA LYS A 2 22.66 -13.32 33.15
C LYS A 2 22.85 -13.25 31.64
N ASP A 3 21.95 -13.88 30.90
CA ASP A 3 21.92 -13.73 29.45
C ASP A 3 21.76 -12.23 29.12
N LYS A 4 22.48 -11.76 28.11
CA LYS A 4 22.42 -10.36 27.67
C LYS A 4 21.77 -10.31 26.30
N VAL A 5 21.01 -9.24 26.05
CA VAL A 5 20.41 -8.97 24.74
C VAL A 5 21.50 -8.93 23.66
N ARG A 6 21.38 -9.79 22.65
CA ARG A 6 22.33 -9.91 21.53
C ARG A 6 21.94 -8.97 20.40
N TRP A 7 22.00 -7.67 20.66
CA TRP A 7 21.62 -6.63 19.70
C TRP A 7 22.26 -6.80 18.32
N ASP A 8 23.58 -6.99 18.26
CA ASP A 8 24.30 -7.12 16.99
C ASP A 8 23.91 -8.39 16.24
N PHE A 9 23.65 -9.48 16.95
CA PHE A 9 23.17 -10.72 16.33
C PHE A 9 21.83 -10.50 15.65
N ALA A 10 20.87 -9.88 16.34
CA ALA A 10 19.54 -9.62 15.82
C ALA A 10 19.58 -8.69 14.58
N ARG A 11 20.29 -7.57 14.67
CA ARG A 11 20.42 -6.61 13.55
C ARG A 11 21.15 -7.22 12.35
N ASN A 12 22.22 -7.97 12.59
CA ASN A 12 22.95 -8.65 11.53
C ASN A 12 22.10 -9.72 10.85
N MET A 13 21.27 -10.45 11.62
CA MET A 13 20.36 -11.43 11.04
C MET A 13 19.35 -10.75 10.11
N ALA A 14 18.79 -9.59 10.51
CA ALA A 14 17.89 -8.83 9.65
C ALA A 14 18.53 -8.45 8.32
N LEU A 15 19.76 -7.94 8.32
CA LEU A 15 20.48 -7.60 7.08
C LEU A 15 20.83 -8.83 6.23
N LYS A 16 21.20 -9.96 6.86
CA LYS A 16 21.41 -11.23 6.16
C LYS A 16 20.14 -11.73 5.49
N VAL A 17 18.99 -11.63 6.17
CA VAL A 17 17.69 -11.97 5.59
C VAL A 17 17.43 -11.10 4.37
N ARG A 18 17.68 -9.79 4.45
CA ARG A 18 17.51 -8.91 3.28
C ARG A 18 18.39 -9.33 2.10
N GLU A 19 19.65 -9.68 2.34
CA GLU A 19 20.54 -10.16 1.29
C GLU A 19 20.09 -11.50 0.69
N ILE A 20 19.77 -12.49 1.53
CA ILE A 20 19.37 -13.85 1.10
C ILE A 20 18.12 -13.81 0.22
N TYR A 21 17.15 -12.98 0.58
CA TYR A 21 15.89 -12.84 -0.16
C TYR A 21 15.90 -11.71 -1.20
N ASN A 22 17.06 -11.10 -1.44
CA ASN A 22 17.27 -9.97 -2.36
C ASN A 22 16.26 -8.83 -2.15
N LEU A 23 16.07 -8.43 -0.89
CA LEU A 23 15.16 -7.37 -0.46
C LEU A 23 15.88 -6.01 -0.49
N ASN A 24 16.05 -5.45 -1.69
CA ASN A 24 16.84 -4.24 -1.94
C ASN A 24 16.03 -2.92 -1.93
N THR A 25 14.70 -2.97 -1.78
CA THR A 25 13.83 -1.77 -1.78
C THR A 25 13.72 -1.12 -0.41
N THR A 26 13.70 0.22 -0.30
CA THR A 26 13.52 0.90 1.00
C THR A 26 12.21 0.49 1.70
N ARG A 27 11.10 0.47 0.96
CA ARG A 27 9.83 -0.10 1.42
C ARG A 27 9.86 -1.62 1.23
N LEU A 28 9.77 -2.36 2.33
CA LEU A 28 9.65 -3.81 2.30
C LEU A 28 8.18 -4.21 2.08
N ALA A 29 7.87 -4.88 0.97
CA ALA A 29 6.59 -5.56 0.74
C ALA A 29 6.53 -6.82 1.61
N ILE A 30 6.12 -6.66 2.87
CA ILE A 30 6.37 -7.68 3.92
C ILE A 30 5.60 -8.97 3.66
N LEU A 31 4.38 -8.88 3.14
CA LEU A 31 3.55 -10.07 2.87
C LEU A 31 4.10 -10.88 1.69
N GLU A 32 4.57 -10.21 0.64
CA GLU A 32 5.23 -10.89 -0.48
C GLU A 32 6.59 -11.48 -0.11
N PHE A 33 7.30 -10.83 0.80
CA PHE A 33 8.50 -11.42 1.38
C PHE A 33 8.16 -12.72 2.11
N ILE A 34 7.12 -12.74 2.94
CA ILE A 34 6.69 -13.95 3.65
C ILE A 34 6.29 -15.07 2.67
N ASP A 35 5.61 -14.73 1.56
CA ASP A 35 5.24 -15.71 0.53
C ASP A 35 6.45 -16.44 -0.09
N LYS A 36 7.68 -15.91 0.06
CA LYS A 36 8.94 -16.55 -0.40
C LYS A 36 9.53 -17.55 0.61
N ILE A 37 8.99 -17.65 1.83
CA ILE A 37 9.51 -18.49 2.91
C ILE A 37 8.73 -19.82 2.94
N PRO A 38 9.32 -20.97 2.56
CA PRO A 38 8.55 -22.20 2.29
C PRO A 38 7.78 -22.78 3.48
N ASP A 39 8.31 -22.67 4.70
CA ASP A 39 7.71 -23.22 5.93
C ASP A 39 6.94 -22.17 6.75
N LEU A 40 6.71 -20.97 6.21
CA LEU A 40 6.04 -19.88 6.90
C LEU A 40 4.84 -19.38 6.11
N ARG A 41 3.72 -19.23 6.81
CA ARG A 41 2.49 -18.64 6.28
C ARG A 41 2.10 -17.42 7.09
N VAL A 42 1.42 -16.46 6.48
CA VAL A 42 0.80 -15.32 7.17
C VAL A 42 -0.69 -15.29 6.87
N ILE A 43 -1.51 -15.17 7.91
CA ILE A 43 -2.98 -15.06 7.80
C ILE A 43 -3.55 -14.14 8.87
N THR A 44 -4.74 -13.61 8.61
CA THR A 44 -5.44 -12.80 9.61
C THR A 44 -6.17 -13.66 10.64
N TYR A 45 -6.48 -13.10 11.82
CA TYR A 45 -7.36 -13.76 12.78
C TYR A 45 -8.72 -14.11 12.17
N ASN A 46 -9.29 -13.23 11.33
CA ASN A 46 -10.56 -13.50 10.66
C ASN A 46 -10.45 -14.62 9.62
N GLU A 47 -9.33 -14.71 8.89
CA GLU A 47 -9.05 -15.81 7.97
C GLU A 47 -8.90 -17.14 8.72
N MET A 48 -8.16 -17.16 9.83
CA MET A 48 -8.03 -18.35 10.67
C MET A 48 -9.38 -18.83 11.21
N VAL A 49 -10.24 -17.90 11.67
CA VAL A 49 -11.64 -18.23 12.07
C VAL A 49 -12.39 -18.92 10.92
N LYS A 50 -12.32 -18.37 9.71
CA LYS A 50 -12.97 -18.97 8.53
C LYS A 50 -12.42 -20.37 8.23
N GLU A 51 -11.10 -20.56 8.28
CA GLU A 51 -10.49 -21.86 8.03
C GLU A 51 -10.92 -22.91 9.05
N ILE A 52 -10.91 -22.56 10.33
CA ILE A 52 -11.33 -23.47 11.41
C ILE A 52 -12.80 -23.80 11.27
N ASN A 53 -13.69 -22.82 11.09
CA ASN A 53 -15.13 -23.06 10.97
C ASN A 53 -15.49 -23.85 9.69
N ASN A 54 -14.73 -23.68 8.61
CA ASN A 54 -14.95 -24.48 7.39
C ASN A 54 -14.51 -25.93 7.57
N ARG A 55 -13.45 -26.19 8.34
CA ARG A 55 -12.92 -27.55 8.57
C ARG A 55 -13.61 -28.29 9.72
N LYS A 56 -14.03 -27.55 10.74
CA LYS A 56 -14.70 -28.03 11.96
C LYS A 56 -15.90 -27.13 12.29
N PRO A 57 -16.98 -27.20 11.49
CA PRO A 57 -18.16 -26.35 11.68
C PRO A 57 -18.73 -26.44 13.08
N GLU A 58 -18.63 -27.59 13.76
CA GLU A 58 -19.12 -27.81 15.11
C GLU A 58 -18.49 -26.89 16.17
N LEU A 59 -17.25 -26.43 15.95
CA LEU A 59 -16.51 -25.64 16.94
C LEU A 59 -16.99 -24.18 17.01
N HIS A 60 -17.58 -23.63 15.93
CA HIS A 60 -18.09 -22.26 15.83
C HIS A 60 -17.20 -21.20 16.50
N VAL A 61 -15.93 -21.13 16.08
CA VAL A 61 -14.96 -20.19 16.66
C VAL A 61 -15.20 -18.77 16.17
N ASN A 62 -14.73 -17.81 16.96
CA ASN A 62 -14.70 -16.39 16.63
C ASN A 62 -13.28 -15.82 16.87
N VAL A 63 -13.08 -14.52 16.58
CA VAL A 63 -11.76 -13.89 16.71
C VAL A 63 -11.21 -13.97 18.14
N ASN A 64 -12.05 -13.77 19.17
CA ASN A 64 -11.63 -13.87 20.56
C ASN A 64 -11.17 -15.29 20.91
N TRP A 65 -11.79 -16.30 20.33
CA TRP A 65 -11.34 -17.68 20.47
C TRP A 65 -9.93 -17.87 19.90
N VAL A 66 -9.66 -17.37 18.68
CA VAL A 66 -8.32 -17.43 18.07
C VAL A 66 -7.29 -16.70 18.93
N ILE A 67 -7.62 -15.50 19.41
CA ILE A 67 -6.74 -14.71 20.29
C ILE A 67 -6.39 -15.51 21.56
N ASN A 68 -7.39 -16.03 22.26
CA ASN A 68 -7.19 -16.67 23.56
C ASN A 68 -6.59 -18.08 23.47
N ASN A 69 -6.82 -18.81 22.37
CA ASN A 69 -6.44 -20.23 22.26
C ASN A 69 -5.24 -20.46 21.32
N LEU A 70 -5.00 -19.57 20.37
CA LEU A 70 -3.90 -19.71 19.41
C LEU A 70 -2.84 -18.60 19.55
N ALA A 71 -3.25 -17.37 19.83
CA ALA A 71 -2.33 -16.22 19.87
C ALA A 71 -1.89 -15.82 21.29
N ASP A 72 -2.06 -16.69 22.29
CA ASP A 72 -1.72 -16.45 23.71
C ASP A 72 -2.23 -15.09 24.26
N GLY A 73 -3.43 -14.69 23.85
CA GLY A 73 -4.05 -13.41 24.25
C GLY A 73 -3.58 -12.18 23.47
N SER A 74 -2.65 -12.33 22.53
CA SER A 74 -2.12 -11.21 21.72
C SER A 74 -3.21 -10.56 20.87
N GLN A 75 -3.35 -9.25 21.04
CA GLN A 75 -4.32 -8.44 20.28
C GLN A 75 -3.79 -7.99 18.92
N ASP A 76 -2.47 -8.12 18.69
CA ASP A 76 -1.79 -7.57 17.53
C ASP A 76 -1.39 -8.67 16.54
N ALA A 77 -0.44 -9.52 16.93
CA ALA A 77 -0.02 -10.69 16.16
C ALA A 77 0.62 -11.75 17.07
N ALA A 78 0.74 -12.97 16.56
CA ALA A 78 1.47 -14.05 17.19
C ALA A 78 1.94 -15.05 16.12
N ILE A 79 3.08 -15.67 16.35
CA ILE A 79 3.53 -16.82 15.56
C ILE A 79 3.20 -18.14 16.27
N ILE A 80 2.61 -19.07 15.52
CA ILE A 80 2.28 -20.41 15.98
C ILE A 80 2.98 -21.48 15.13
N LYS A 81 3.28 -22.64 15.71
CA LYS A 81 3.74 -23.82 14.98
C LYS A 81 2.59 -24.82 14.87
N MET A 82 2.38 -25.40 13.68
CA MET A 82 1.40 -26.47 13.52
C MET A 82 1.89 -27.76 14.21
N SER A 83 0.99 -28.47 14.87
CA SER A 83 1.35 -29.66 15.66
C SER A 83 1.78 -30.85 14.81
N ASP A 84 1.29 -30.94 13.57
CA ASP A 84 1.46 -32.05 12.64
C ASP A 84 2.45 -31.74 11.50
N SER A 85 3.08 -30.56 11.50
CA SER A 85 4.04 -30.18 10.47
C SER A 85 5.09 -29.18 10.97
N GLU A 86 6.16 -28.99 10.19
CA GLU A 86 7.14 -27.95 10.46
C GLU A 86 6.64 -26.54 10.06
N GLN A 87 5.42 -26.45 9.51
CA GLN A 87 4.80 -25.20 9.10
C GLN A 87 4.54 -24.30 10.31
N LYS A 88 4.93 -23.03 10.16
CA LYS A 88 4.64 -21.96 11.11
C LYS A 88 3.68 -20.97 10.47
N ILE A 89 2.85 -20.35 11.30
CA ILE A 89 1.84 -19.39 10.86
C ILE A 89 1.99 -18.13 11.70
N ILE A 90 2.21 -16.99 11.05
CA ILE A 90 2.03 -15.68 11.66
C ILE A 90 0.54 -15.34 11.56
N LEU A 91 -0.10 -15.25 12.70
CA LEU A 91 -1.46 -14.75 12.86
C LEU A 91 -1.38 -13.26 13.20
N TYR A 92 -2.17 -12.42 12.53
CA TYR A 92 -2.25 -11.00 12.87
C TYR A 92 -3.67 -10.45 12.79
N HIS A 93 -3.91 -9.35 13.48
CA HIS A 93 -5.20 -8.68 13.48
C HIS A 93 -5.30 -7.67 12.33
N ASP A 94 -6.28 -7.83 11.44
CA ASP A 94 -6.43 -7.05 10.21
C ASP A 94 -7.52 -5.96 10.26
N LYS A 95 -8.26 -5.83 11.37
CA LYS A 95 -9.41 -4.91 11.45
C LYS A 95 -9.00 -3.48 11.81
N ALA A 96 -9.19 -2.63 10.81
CA ALA A 96 -8.92 -1.21 10.74
C ALA A 96 -10.10 -0.38 11.29
N SER A 97 -9.82 0.33 12.38
CA SER A 97 -10.45 1.62 12.72
C SER A 97 -9.54 2.42 13.64
N ASN A 98 -8.71 1.73 14.45
CA ASN A 98 -7.74 2.34 15.38
C ASN A 98 -6.28 1.88 15.19
N ILE A 99 -6.00 1.02 14.20
CA ILE A 99 -4.66 0.48 13.95
C ILE A 99 -4.18 0.97 12.58
N ILE A 100 -3.10 1.74 12.58
CA ILE A 100 -2.44 2.22 11.36
C ILE A 100 -1.59 1.07 10.74
N PRO A 101 -1.55 0.89 9.41
CA PRO A 101 -0.82 -0.17 8.71
C PRO A 101 0.64 -0.35 9.16
N GLU A 102 1.29 0.75 9.50
CA GLU A 102 2.68 0.79 9.96
C GLU A 102 2.88 -0.02 11.25
N ARG A 103 1.87 -0.07 12.13
CA ARG A 103 1.91 -0.91 13.34
C ARG A 103 1.79 -2.38 12.98
N ILE A 104 0.84 -2.76 12.12
CA ILE A 104 0.66 -4.15 11.69
C ILE A 104 1.93 -4.66 11.02
N ARG A 105 2.53 -3.85 10.13
CA ARG A 105 3.80 -4.17 9.48
C ARG A 105 4.92 -4.41 10.49
N PHE A 106 5.04 -3.54 11.50
CA PHE A 106 6.04 -3.71 12.55
C PHE A 106 5.81 -4.97 13.38
N THR A 107 4.56 -5.27 13.77
CA THR A 107 4.24 -6.48 14.53
C THR A 107 4.55 -7.75 13.71
N ILE A 108 4.19 -7.79 12.43
CA ILE A 108 4.57 -8.92 11.56
C ILE A 108 6.10 -9.05 11.43
N ALA A 109 6.82 -7.93 11.31
CA ALA A 109 8.29 -7.94 11.29
C ALA A 109 8.90 -8.42 12.62
N HIS A 110 8.24 -8.15 13.74
CA HIS A 110 8.61 -8.65 15.06
C HIS A 110 8.45 -10.17 15.16
N GLU A 111 7.31 -10.71 14.70
CA GLU A 111 7.10 -12.17 14.60
C GLU A 111 8.14 -12.85 13.69
N LEU A 112 8.53 -12.20 12.59
CA LEU A 112 9.64 -12.65 11.74
C LEU A 112 10.97 -12.66 12.50
N GLY A 113 11.17 -11.73 13.45
CA GLY A 113 12.30 -11.74 14.36
C GLY A 113 12.34 -13.01 15.21
N HIS A 114 11.22 -13.39 15.82
CA HIS A 114 11.14 -14.66 16.55
C HIS A 114 11.45 -15.87 15.66
N TYR A 115 10.91 -15.89 14.45
CA TYR A 115 11.16 -16.94 13.47
C TYR A 115 12.66 -17.05 13.10
N PHE A 116 13.29 -15.96 12.62
CA PHE A 116 14.66 -15.99 12.10
C PHE A 116 15.73 -16.10 13.20
N LEU A 117 15.45 -15.58 14.39
CA LEU A 117 16.33 -15.70 15.55
C LEU A 117 16.17 -17.05 16.28
N LYS A 118 15.23 -17.89 15.83
CA LYS A 118 14.91 -19.20 16.40
C LYS A 118 14.55 -19.11 17.88
N HIS A 119 13.77 -18.09 18.21
CA HIS A 119 13.23 -17.91 19.55
C HIS A 119 12.23 -19.04 19.84
N SER A 120 12.39 -19.70 20.99
CA SER A 120 11.44 -20.72 21.43
C SER A 120 10.06 -20.11 21.64
N PHE A 121 9.06 -20.63 20.95
CA PHE A 121 7.66 -20.21 21.12
C PHE A 121 7.17 -20.65 22.50
N SER A 122 6.59 -19.73 23.27
CA SER A 122 5.90 -20.07 24.51
C SER A 122 4.56 -20.69 24.15
N ASP A 123 4.51 -22.01 24.02
CA ASP A 123 3.21 -22.69 24.06
C ASP A 123 2.62 -22.45 25.47
N SER A 124 1.41 -21.90 25.53
CA SER A 124 0.71 -21.50 26.77
C SER A 124 0.46 -22.67 27.76
N LEU A 125 0.67 -23.92 27.33
CA LEU A 125 0.62 -25.12 28.17
C LEU A 125 1.97 -25.51 28.81
N GLY A 126 3.03 -24.79 28.49
CA GLY A 126 4.35 -25.01 29.04
C GLY A 126 5.27 -23.88 28.64
N ARG A 127 5.38 -22.85 29.50
CA ARG A 127 6.61 -22.06 29.57
C ARG A 127 7.73 -23.09 29.78
N ASN A 128 8.40 -23.49 28.70
CA ASN A 128 9.41 -24.56 28.67
C ASN A 128 10.66 -24.15 29.47
N GLY A 129 10.52 -23.92 30.77
CA GLY A 129 11.57 -23.43 31.66
C GLY A 129 12.11 -22.03 31.31
N ILE A 130 11.48 -21.27 30.40
CA ILE A 130 11.95 -19.93 30.03
C ILE A 130 11.64 -18.97 31.18
N THR A 131 12.68 -18.35 31.72
CA THR A 131 12.55 -17.30 32.73
C THR A 131 11.98 -16.03 32.11
N GLU A 132 11.29 -15.20 32.91
CA GLU A 132 10.80 -13.89 32.46
C GLU A 132 11.94 -12.99 31.94
N GLU A 133 13.14 -13.13 32.50
CA GLU A 133 14.35 -12.44 32.03
C GLU A 133 14.73 -12.87 30.61
N ASN A 134 14.71 -14.18 30.30
CA ASN A 134 15.04 -14.69 28.98
C ASN A 134 13.97 -14.35 27.94
N TYR A 135 12.70 -14.37 28.34
CA TYR A 135 11.60 -13.90 27.49
C TYR A 135 11.81 -12.43 27.10
N ASN A 136 12.05 -11.55 28.09
CA ASN A 136 12.31 -10.13 27.85
C ASN A 136 13.55 -9.86 26.97
N ILE A 137 14.53 -10.77 26.98
CA ILE A 137 15.69 -10.69 26.08
C ILE A 137 15.28 -10.99 24.64
N MET A 138 14.53 -12.08 24.44
CA MET A 138 14.05 -12.51 23.13
C MET A 138 13.14 -11.45 22.47
N GLU A 139 12.24 -10.83 23.24
CA GLU A 139 11.38 -9.73 22.77
C GLU A 139 12.21 -8.53 22.26
N LYS A 140 13.24 -8.13 23.01
CA LYS A 140 14.15 -7.03 22.61
C LYS A 140 14.97 -7.37 21.37
N GLU A 141 15.39 -8.63 21.24
CA GLU A 141 16.09 -9.10 20.04
C GLU A 141 15.16 -9.11 18.83
N ALA A 142 13.91 -9.56 18.97
CA ALA A 142 12.90 -9.52 17.91
C ALA A 142 12.55 -8.08 17.49
N GLU A 143 12.43 -7.16 18.44
CA GLU A 143 12.25 -5.73 18.18
C GLU A 143 13.43 -5.13 17.39
N ALA A 144 14.67 -5.45 17.79
CA ALA A 144 15.87 -5.00 17.08
C ALA A 144 15.94 -5.53 15.65
N PHE A 145 15.55 -6.79 15.46
CA PHE A 145 15.44 -7.42 14.16
C PHE A 145 14.40 -6.70 13.30
N ALA A 146 13.18 -6.51 13.81
CA ALA A 146 12.09 -5.85 13.09
C ALA A 146 12.47 -4.45 12.63
N GLN A 147 13.04 -3.66 13.53
CA GLN A 147 13.53 -2.31 13.26
C GLN A 147 14.55 -2.29 12.11
N THR A 148 15.53 -3.19 12.15
CA THR A 148 16.61 -3.25 11.14
C THR A 148 16.13 -3.85 9.82
N LEU A 149 15.18 -4.79 9.86
CA LEU A 149 14.58 -5.39 8.67
C LEU A 149 13.79 -4.34 7.89
N LEU A 150 12.98 -3.54 8.58
CA LEU A 150 12.15 -2.50 7.96
C LEU A 150 12.97 -1.26 7.57
N ILE A 151 13.93 -0.87 8.40
CA ILE A 151 14.77 0.34 8.20
C ILE A 151 16.25 -0.06 8.31
N PRO A 152 16.85 -0.58 7.22
CA PRO A 152 18.27 -0.90 7.22
C PRO A 152 19.11 0.35 7.49
N PRO A 153 20.07 0.34 8.43
CA PRO A 153 20.88 1.53 8.69
C PRO A 153 21.67 2.04 7.46
N SER A 154 21.94 1.17 6.49
CA SER A 154 22.57 1.50 5.21
C SER A 154 21.65 2.20 4.20
N SER A 155 20.33 2.23 4.41
CA SER A 155 19.40 3.01 3.58
C SER A 155 19.18 4.43 4.11
N LEU A 156 19.80 4.78 5.24
CA LEU A 156 19.68 6.08 5.88
C LEU A 156 20.88 6.98 5.57
N TYR A 157 20.63 8.28 5.42
CA TYR A 157 21.69 9.29 5.27
C TYR A 157 21.84 10.18 6.51
N TYR A 158 23.04 10.75 6.67
CA TYR A 158 23.28 11.73 7.71
C TYR A 158 22.43 12.99 7.48
N GLY A 159 21.62 13.37 8.47
CA GLY A 159 20.75 14.54 8.38
C GLY A 159 19.42 14.30 7.67
N GLU A 160 19.06 13.05 7.37
CA GLU A 160 17.77 12.70 6.78
C GLU A 160 16.59 13.08 7.69
N ASN A 161 15.51 13.57 7.09
CA ASN A 161 14.33 13.99 7.82
C ASN A 161 13.47 12.78 8.22
N VAL A 162 12.98 12.77 9.46
CA VAL A 162 12.02 11.78 9.97
C VAL A 162 10.84 11.57 9.01
N ASP A 163 10.30 12.64 8.43
CA ASP A 163 9.16 12.57 7.51
C ASP A 163 9.51 11.85 6.20
N ASP A 164 10.77 11.93 5.76
CA ASP A 164 11.24 11.22 4.57
C ASP A 164 11.44 9.73 4.87
N ILE A 165 11.98 9.40 6.05
CA ILE A 165 12.10 7.99 6.49
C ILE A 165 10.71 7.33 6.60
N ILE A 166 9.74 8.01 7.22
CA ILE A 166 8.34 7.56 7.31
C ILE A 166 7.80 7.23 5.92
N LYS A 167 8.03 8.11 4.94
CA LYS A 167 7.55 7.94 3.57
C LYS A 167 8.26 6.81 2.83
N LEU A 168 9.59 6.77 2.91
CA LEU A 168 10.44 5.87 2.14
C LEU A 168 10.37 4.42 2.62
N HIS A 169 10.22 4.23 3.94
CA HIS A 169 10.19 2.91 4.56
C HIS A 169 8.77 2.46 4.94
N ASP A 170 7.78 3.36 4.88
CA ASP A 170 6.40 3.11 5.30
C ASP A 170 6.37 2.60 6.75
N VAL A 171 6.71 3.48 7.69
CA VAL A 171 6.88 3.13 9.11
C VAL A 171 6.32 4.21 10.01
N SER A 172 6.04 3.86 11.27
CA SER A 172 5.55 4.84 12.24
C SER A 172 6.62 5.89 12.54
N LYS A 173 6.17 7.08 12.95
CA LYS A 173 7.07 8.16 13.41
C LYS A 173 8.01 7.70 14.53
N THR A 174 7.54 6.84 15.43
CA THR A 174 8.35 6.27 16.50
C THR A 174 9.48 5.40 15.94
N ALA A 175 9.16 4.47 15.04
CA ALA A 175 10.16 3.62 14.40
C ALA A 175 11.20 4.43 13.62
N ALA A 176 10.76 5.47 12.88
CA ALA A 176 11.67 6.37 12.17
C ALA A 176 12.62 7.11 13.12
N ARG A 177 12.14 7.63 14.26
CA ARG A 177 13.00 8.30 15.26
C ARG A 177 14.03 7.34 15.86
N ILE A 178 13.61 6.12 16.21
CA ILE A 178 14.51 5.09 16.73
C ILE A 178 15.62 4.78 15.72
N ALA A 179 15.30 4.72 14.43
CA ALA A 179 16.28 4.47 13.37
C ALA A 179 17.36 5.57 13.32
N ILE A 180 16.96 6.85 13.34
CA ILE A 180 17.90 7.98 13.39
C ILE A 180 18.75 7.94 14.66
N GLU A 181 18.14 7.66 15.81
CA GLU A 181 18.87 7.57 17.07
C GLU A 181 19.90 6.43 17.04
N GLN A 182 19.62 5.32 16.35
CA GLN A 182 20.57 4.24 16.18
C GLN A 182 21.80 4.66 15.35
N THR A 183 21.63 5.49 14.32
CA THR A 183 22.75 5.94 13.49
C THR A 183 23.70 6.89 14.21
N HIS A 184 23.27 7.56 15.28
CA HIS A 184 24.14 8.42 16.09
C HIS A 184 25.16 7.66 16.95
N TYR A 185 24.94 6.36 17.18
CA TYR A 185 25.79 5.56 18.05
C TYR A 185 26.36 4.37 17.29
N GLN A 186 27.66 4.43 16.95
CA GLN A 186 28.31 3.40 16.12
C GLN A 186 28.16 1.97 16.68
N TYR A 187 28.18 1.80 18.01
CA TYR A 187 27.98 0.48 18.66
C TYR A 187 26.54 -0.06 18.55
N ARG A 188 25.59 0.73 18.05
CA ARG A 188 24.22 0.29 17.74
C ARG A 188 24.06 -0.12 16.27
N LEU A 189 25.05 0.13 15.44
CA LEU A 189 25.01 -0.25 14.03
C LEU A 189 25.35 -1.74 13.85
N PRO A 190 24.67 -2.43 12.92
CA PRO A 190 25.04 -3.79 12.56
C PRO A 190 26.46 -3.83 12.01
N THR A 191 27.19 -4.88 12.36
CA THR A 191 28.55 -5.15 11.87
C THR A 191 28.55 -5.89 10.54
N TYR A 192 27.45 -6.56 10.20
CA TYR A 192 27.26 -7.19 8.90
C TYR A 192 27.04 -6.13 7.82
N ARG A 193 27.73 -6.28 6.70
CA ARG A 193 27.60 -5.42 5.51
C ARG A 193 26.99 -6.26 4.38
N PRO A 194 25.69 -6.09 4.10
CA PRO A 194 25.04 -6.88 3.06
C PRO A 194 25.54 -6.47 1.68
N LYS A 195 25.67 -7.42 0.75
CA LYS A 195 26.07 -7.16 -0.64
C LYS A 195 24.87 -6.85 -1.55
N ILE A 196 23.92 -6.09 -1.02
CA ILE A 196 22.80 -5.55 -1.77
C ILE A 196 22.80 -4.04 -1.61
N ASP A 197 22.49 -3.35 -2.70
CA ASP A 197 22.39 -1.91 -2.69
C ASP A 197 20.96 -1.50 -2.34
N PHE A 198 20.82 -0.71 -1.28
CA PHE A 198 19.53 -0.14 -0.87
C PHE A 198 19.23 1.19 -1.58
N SER A 199 20.13 1.63 -2.48
CA SER A 199 19.98 2.84 -3.31
C SER A 199 18.83 2.76 -4.32
N ILE A 200 18.18 1.59 -4.47
CA ILE A 200 16.89 1.51 -5.16
C ILE A 200 15.85 2.17 -4.25
N TYR A 201 15.88 3.51 -4.27
CA TYR A 201 14.77 4.36 -3.95
C TYR A 201 13.68 3.99 -4.93
N SER A 202 12.85 3.02 -4.57
CA SER A 202 11.53 2.97 -5.16
C SER A 202 10.82 4.22 -4.64
N PHE A 203 11.05 5.35 -5.31
CA PHE A 203 10.15 6.50 -5.35
C PHE A 203 8.84 6.07 -6.01
N THR A 204 8.28 4.94 -5.62
CA THR A 204 6.85 4.89 -5.45
C THR A 204 6.60 5.89 -4.33
N ARG A 205 6.48 7.18 -4.68
CA ARG A 205 5.65 8.15 -3.98
C ARG A 205 4.25 7.54 -3.97
N LEU A 206 4.09 6.46 -3.21
CA LEU A 206 2.78 6.02 -2.80
C LEU A 206 2.34 7.16 -1.92
N PRO A 207 1.13 7.67 -2.16
CA PRO A 207 0.59 8.66 -1.25
C PRO A 207 0.74 7.99 0.11
N THR A 208 1.48 8.66 1.00
CA THR A 208 1.64 8.23 2.38
C THR A 208 0.29 7.72 2.86
N HIS A 209 0.28 6.75 3.77
CA HIS A 209 -0.93 6.37 4.49
C HIS A 209 -1.85 7.58 4.80
N PHE A 210 -1.24 8.74 5.08
CA PHE A 210 -1.86 10.05 5.20
C PHE A 210 -2.66 10.58 3.99
N SER A 211 -2.22 10.45 2.73
CA SER A 211 -2.92 11.03 1.56
C SER A 211 -3.88 10.07 0.87
N LEU A 212 -3.70 8.75 1.02
CA LEU A 212 -4.79 7.82 0.73
C LEU A 212 -5.86 7.99 1.82
N PHE A 213 -5.60 7.72 3.11
CA PHE A 213 -6.67 7.71 4.11
C PHE A 213 -7.14 9.08 4.64
N ASN A 214 -6.32 10.15 4.67
CA ASN A 214 -6.83 11.51 4.96
C ASN A 214 -7.19 12.31 3.69
N GLY A 215 -6.72 11.91 2.51
CA GLY A 215 -7.13 12.50 1.23
C GLY A 215 -8.38 11.84 0.64
N PHE A 216 -8.67 10.59 1.00
CA PHE A 216 -10.01 10.00 0.94
C PHE A 216 -10.85 10.64 2.05
N TYR A 217 -11.25 11.90 1.81
CA TYR A 217 -12.36 12.49 2.53
C TYR A 217 -13.48 11.44 2.63
N LEU A 218 -14.04 11.34 3.84
CA LEU A 218 -15.10 10.46 4.33
C LEU A 218 -16.42 10.48 3.50
N SER A 219 -16.40 10.91 2.24
CA SER A 219 -17.54 10.97 1.34
C SER A 219 -17.62 9.81 0.35
N SER A 220 -16.51 9.13 0.01
CA SER A 220 -16.53 8.02 -0.96
C SER A 220 -16.90 6.69 -0.28
N SER A 221 -17.81 5.93 -0.86
CA SER A 221 -18.23 4.63 -0.33
C SER A 221 -17.42 3.46 -0.90
N TYR A 222 -16.81 3.63 -2.07
CA TYR A 222 -16.18 2.56 -2.81
C TYR A 222 -14.85 2.97 -3.45
N ALA A 223 -13.93 2.01 -3.52
CA ALA A 223 -12.72 2.06 -4.32
C ALA A 223 -12.80 1.05 -5.47
N ILE A 224 -12.45 1.46 -6.68
CA ILE A 224 -12.39 0.60 -7.87
C ILE A 224 -10.92 0.36 -8.20
N HIS A 225 -10.54 -0.91 -8.23
CA HIS A 225 -9.26 -1.37 -8.73
C HIS A 225 -9.44 -2.02 -10.11
N CYS A 226 -8.76 -1.49 -11.13
CA CYS A 226 -8.78 -2.05 -12.48
C CYS A 226 -7.62 -3.02 -12.71
N LYS A 227 -7.92 -4.22 -13.21
CA LYS A 227 -6.91 -5.26 -13.47
C LYS A 227 -6.12 -5.06 -14.76
N ASP A 228 -6.61 -4.25 -15.69
CA ASP A 228 -5.95 -4.04 -16.98
C ASP A 228 -4.92 -2.90 -16.90
N CYS A 229 -5.30 -1.81 -16.23
CA CYS A 229 -4.48 -0.60 -16.14
C CYS A 229 -3.88 -0.35 -14.75
N ASN A 230 -4.16 -1.23 -13.77
CA ASN A 230 -3.80 -1.11 -12.36
C ASN A 230 -4.24 0.21 -11.70
N GLY A 231 -5.19 0.93 -12.30
CA GLY A 231 -5.70 2.17 -11.73
C GLY A 231 -6.54 1.90 -10.49
N LEU A 232 -6.37 2.74 -9.47
CA LEU A 232 -7.18 2.75 -8.26
C LEU A 232 -7.88 4.11 -8.14
N SER A 233 -9.20 4.10 -8.20
CA SER A 233 -10.05 5.30 -8.16
C SER A 233 -11.13 5.19 -7.10
N THR A 234 -11.45 6.27 -6.40
CA THR A 234 -12.54 6.29 -5.40
C THR A 234 -13.71 7.12 -5.87
N PHE A 235 -14.91 6.69 -5.51
CA PHE A 235 -16.13 7.36 -5.93
C PHE A 235 -17.17 7.43 -4.82
N SER A 236 -17.94 8.51 -4.87
CA SER A 236 -19.17 8.70 -4.12
C SER A 236 -20.33 8.80 -5.11
N TYR A 237 -20.82 7.66 -5.59
CA TYR A 237 -22.00 7.61 -6.46
C TYR A 237 -22.99 6.59 -5.92
N ASN A 238 -24.28 6.93 -6.04
CA ASN A 238 -25.39 6.02 -5.75
C ASN A 238 -25.71 5.08 -6.94
N LYS A 239 -24.87 5.08 -7.98
CA LYS A 239 -25.05 4.30 -9.21
C LYS A 239 -24.00 3.20 -9.29
N PRO A 240 -24.31 2.05 -9.93
CA PRO A 240 -23.35 0.98 -10.12
C PRO A 240 -22.16 1.49 -10.94
N LEU A 241 -20.96 1.16 -10.46
CA LEU A 241 -19.70 1.49 -11.12
C LEU A 241 -19.26 0.27 -11.89
N LEU A 242 -19.26 0.39 -13.22
CA LEU A 242 -19.12 -0.73 -14.15
C LEU A 242 -17.82 -0.66 -14.96
N TYR A 243 -17.17 0.51 -14.98
CA TYR A 243 -16.02 0.77 -15.83
C TYR A 243 -14.91 1.48 -15.05
N CYS A 244 -13.66 1.24 -15.45
CA CYS A 244 -12.50 1.95 -14.97
C CYS A 244 -12.47 3.38 -15.54
N SER A 245 -12.32 4.39 -14.68
CA SER A 245 -12.24 5.79 -15.12
C SER A 245 -10.98 6.14 -15.91
N TYR A 246 -9.94 5.28 -15.87
CA TYR A 246 -8.68 5.54 -16.57
C TYR A 246 -8.61 4.89 -17.95
N CYS A 247 -9.12 3.67 -18.10
CA CYS A 247 -8.97 2.90 -19.33
C CYS A 247 -10.28 2.40 -19.94
N GLY A 248 -11.43 2.65 -19.31
CA GLY A 248 -12.74 2.22 -19.81
C GLY A 248 -13.01 0.72 -19.66
N SER A 249 -12.07 -0.07 -19.14
CA SER A 249 -12.27 -1.52 -18.95
C SER A 249 -13.34 -1.83 -17.90
N SER A 250 -14.12 -2.89 -18.14
CA SER A 250 -15.03 -3.50 -17.19
C SER A 250 -14.38 -4.57 -16.29
N ASN A 251 -13.09 -4.89 -16.51
CA ASN A 251 -12.31 -5.81 -15.68
C ASN A 251 -11.87 -5.14 -14.36
N ILE A 252 -12.86 -4.81 -13.54
CA ILE A 252 -12.70 -4.05 -12.30
C ILE A 252 -13.11 -4.86 -11.08
N HIS A 253 -12.50 -4.52 -9.94
CA HIS A 253 -12.84 -5.02 -8.62
C HIS A 253 -13.29 -3.83 -7.78
N VAL A 254 -14.52 -3.90 -7.26
CA VAL A 254 -15.08 -2.86 -6.39
C VAL A 254 -14.89 -3.28 -4.94
N HIS A 255 -14.19 -2.44 -4.19
CA HIS A 255 -13.91 -2.61 -2.77
C HIS A 255 -14.74 -1.62 -1.98
N ASP A 256 -15.42 -2.09 -0.94
CA ASP A 256 -15.99 -1.21 0.09
C ASP A 256 -14.84 -0.54 0.83
N ILE A 257 -14.83 0.80 0.88
CA ILE A 257 -13.73 1.55 1.48
C ILE A 257 -13.59 1.24 2.98
N THR A 258 -14.69 0.93 3.66
CA THR A 258 -14.72 0.55 5.07
C THR A 258 -14.12 -0.84 5.32
N SER A 259 -14.00 -1.64 4.26
CA SER A 259 -13.43 -2.99 4.28
C SER A 259 -11.98 -3.02 3.77
N ILE A 260 -11.39 -1.88 3.40
CA ILE A 260 -9.98 -1.81 3.02
C ILE A 260 -9.13 -2.09 4.26
N ASN A 261 -8.48 -3.25 4.27
CA ASN A 261 -7.63 -3.71 5.36
C ASN A 261 -6.15 -3.68 4.96
N PHE A 262 -5.29 -4.07 5.91
CA PHE A 262 -3.85 -4.16 5.69
C PHE A 262 -3.45 -5.01 4.47
N ASN A 263 -4.17 -6.12 4.22
CA ASN A 263 -3.90 -6.98 3.06
C ASN A 263 -4.07 -6.23 1.74
N PHE A 264 -5.16 -5.45 1.59
CA PHE A 264 -5.34 -4.62 0.41
C PHE A 264 -4.22 -3.58 0.28
N TYR A 265 -3.86 -2.94 1.38
CA TYR A 265 -2.79 -1.94 1.39
C TYR A 265 -1.42 -2.53 1.00
N GLU A 266 -1.08 -3.72 1.47
CA GLU A 266 0.22 -4.34 1.15
C GLU A 266 0.25 -4.99 -0.23
N ARG A 267 -0.84 -5.60 -0.68
CA ARG A 267 -0.86 -6.42 -1.91
C ARG A 267 -1.39 -5.70 -3.14
N VAL A 268 -2.13 -4.60 -2.98
CA VAL A 268 -2.74 -3.87 -4.11
C VAL A 268 -2.07 -2.53 -4.31
N VAL A 269 -2.09 -1.67 -3.30
CA VAL A 269 -1.68 -0.26 -3.40
C VAL A 269 -0.29 -0.06 -4.03
N PRO A 270 0.77 -0.84 -3.70
CA PRO A 270 2.11 -0.64 -4.27
C PRO A 270 2.17 -0.83 -5.79
N TYR A 271 1.26 -1.62 -6.33
CA TYR A 271 1.18 -1.95 -7.76
C TYR A 271 0.22 -1.06 -8.52
N THR A 272 -0.46 -0.14 -7.83
CA THR A 272 -1.42 0.75 -8.47
C THR A 272 -0.74 1.82 -9.32
N MET A 273 -1.43 2.17 -10.41
CA MET A 273 -1.04 3.24 -11.30
C MET A 273 -1.75 4.53 -10.89
N ILE A 274 -0.96 5.53 -10.53
CA ILE A 274 -1.42 6.90 -10.33
C ILE A 274 -1.35 7.60 -11.68
N TYR A 275 -2.51 7.91 -12.24
CA TYR A 275 -2.61 8.67 -13.48
C TYR A 275 -2.62 10.16 -13.19
N LYS A 276 -1.81 10.93 -13.92
CA LYS A 276 -1.88 12.39 -13.87
C LYS A 276 -3.25 12.86 -14.35
N GLY A 277 -3.75 13.89 -13.69
CA GLY A 277 -4.99 14.58 -14.03
C GLY A 277 -4.79 16.09 -14.04
N ILE A 278 -5.87 16.79 -14.37
CA ILE A 278 -5.98 18.24 -14.29
C ILE A 278 -6.60 18.60 -12.93
N ASP A 279 -6.08 19.62 -12.25
CA ASP A 279 -6.67 20.05 -10.98
C ASP A 279 -8.05 20.66 -11.24
N VAL A 280 -9.07 20.15 -10.56
CA VAL A 280 -10.47 20.54 -10.73
C VAL A 280 -11.12 20.87 -9.39
N ASP A 281 -12.18 21.68 -9.43
CA ASP A 281 -13.07 21.92 -8.30
C ASP A 281 -14.07 20.77 -8.09
N SER A 282 -14.98 20.94 -7.13
CA SER A 282 -16.03 19.94 -6.81
C SER A 282 -17.05 19.71 -7.92
N GLN A 283 -17.10 20.58 -8.93
CA GLN A 283 -17.95 20.45 -10.13
C GLN A 283 -17.16 19.90 -11.33
N GLY A 284 -15.92 19.44 -11.11
CA GLY A 284 -15.05 18.93 -12.17
C GLY A 284 -14.50 20.03 -13.09
N LYS A 285 -14.62 21.31 -12.71
CA LYS A 285 -14.12 22.43 -13.50
C LYS A 285 -12.65 22.68 -13.19
N ALA A 286 -11.82 22.80 -14.23
CA ALA A 286 -10.40 23.03 -14.08
C ALA A 286 -10.12 24.36 -13.37
N THR A 287 -9.27 24.32 -12.35
CA THR A 287 -8.82 25.52 -11.60
C THR A 287 -7.86 26.38 -12.42
N LYS A 288 -7.21 25.76 -13.41
CA LYS A 288 -6.33 26.39 -14.39
C LYS A 288 -6.59 25.76 -15.76
N CYS A 289 -6.63 26.57 -16.82
CA CYS A 289 -6.90 26.05 -18.16
C CYS A 289 -5.74 25.15 -18.62
N PRO A 290 -6.00 23.87 -18.95
CA PRO A 290 -4.95 22.93 -19.36
C PRO A 290 -4.34 23.24 -20.74
N THR A 291 -5.02 24.04 -21.56
CA THR A 291 -4.58 24.36 -22.92
C THR A 291 -3.69 25.61 -22.96
N CYS A 292 -4.12 26.70 -22.31
CA CYS A 292 -3.43 28.01 -22.39
C CYS A 292 -2.88 28.48 -21.05
N ASN A 293 -2.98 27.68 -19.98
CA ASN A 293 -2.52 28.00 -18.63
C ASN A 293 -3.19 29.24 -18.00
N ASN A 294 -4.34 29.68 -18.50
CA ASN A 294 -5.10 30.76 -17.88
C ASN A 294 -5.54 30.37 -16.46
N GLU A 295 -5.14 31.17 -15.47
CA GLU A 295 -5.45 30.99 -14.05
C GLU A 295 -6.70 31.77 -13.61
N ASN A 296 -7.10 32.77 -14.40
CA ASN A 296 -8.31 33.56 -14.14
C ASN A 296 -9.53 32.87 -14.74
N ILE A 297 -10.06 31.84 -14.09
CA ILE A 297 -11.20 31.08 -14.61
C ILE A 297 -12.52 31.79 -14.29
N VAL A 298 -13.23 32.25 -15.32
CA VAL A 298 -14.56 32.87 -15.19
C VAL A 298 -15.68 31.82 -15.14
N ASP A 299 -16.88 32.20 -14.73
CA ASP A 299 -18.05 31.34 -14.75
C ASP A 299 -18.40 30.85 -16.17
N GLY A 300 -18.87 29.60 -16.26
CA GLY A 300 -19.09 28.89 -17.53
C GLY A 300 -18.23 27.63 -17.68
N SER A 301 -18.48 26.89 -18.77
CA SER A 301 -17.80 25.61 -19.05
C SER A 301 -16.63 25.75 -20.03
N TYR A 302 -16.34 26.96 -20.49
CA TYR A 302 -15.33 27.26 -21.51
C TYR A 302 -14.30 28.24 -20.99
N CYS A 303 -13.04 28.06 -21.39
CA CYS A 303 -11.99 29.04 -21.14
C CYS A 303 -12.24 30.29 -21.99
N GLN A 304 -12.27 31.47 -21.37
CA GLN A 304 -12.49 32.74 -22.06
C GLN A 304 -11.31 33.18 -22.95
N ILE A 305 -10.15 32.53 -22.82
CA ILE A 305 -8.94 32.86 -23.59
C ILE A 305 -8.84 31.99 -24.84
N CYS A 306 -8.91 30.67 -24.69
CA CYS A 306 -8.67 29.74 -25.80
C CYS A 306 -9.91 28.95 -26.25
N GLY A 307 -11.05 29.11 -25.58
CA GLY A 307 -12.30 28.43 -25.94
C GLY A 307 -12.35 26.93 -25.65
N SER A 308 -11.36 26.35 -24.96
CA SER A 308 -11.40 24.93 -24.57
C SER A 308 -12.48 24.68 -23.52
N HIS A 309 -13.15 23.52 -23.57
CA HIS A 309 -14.14 23.13 -22.56
C HIS A 309 -13.42 22.61 -21.30
N ILE A 310 -13.58 23.31 -20.18
CA ILE A 310 -12.78 23.14 -18.95
C ILE A 310 -13.52 22.42 -17.82
N VAL A 311 -14.68 21.80 -18.09
CA VAL A 311 -15.37 20.94 -17.12
C VAL A 311 -15.23 19.48 -17.53
N ASN A 312 -14.75 18.63 -16.64
CA ASN A 312 -14.67 17.20 -16.90
C ASN A 312 -15.99 16.49 -16.57
N LYS A 313 -16.64 15.96 -17.58
CA LYS A 313 -17.90 15.21 -17.44
C LYS A 313 -17.99 14.12 -18.51
N CYS A 314 -18.95 13.22 -18.35
CA CYS A 314 -19.25 12.21 -19.36
C CYS A 314 -19.66 12.88 -20.68
N SER A 315 -18.93 12.62 -21.76
CA SER A 315 -19.22 13.18 -23.08
C SER A 315 -20.38 12.48 -23.78
N GLY A 316 -20.59 11.18 -23.49
CA GLY A 316 -21.44 10.29 -24.27
C GLY A 316 -20.76 9.71 -25.52
N TYR A 317 -19.48 10.03 -25.72
CA TYR A 317 -18.70 9.51 -26.82
C TYR A 317 -18.12 8.13 -26.50
N ASP A 318 -18.38 7.14 -27.35
CA ASP A 318 -17.71 5.83 -27.31
C ASP A 318 -17.10 5.57 -28.69
N ARG A 319 -15.76 5.49 -28.76
CA ARG A 319 -15.01 5.27 -30.02
C ARG A 319 -15.37 3.96 -30.72
N ASN A 320 -15.89 2.96 -30.00
CA ASN A 320 -16.25 1.67 -30.59
C ASN A 320 -17.63 1.68 -31.24
N TYR A 321 -18.54 2.55 -30.80
CA TYR A 321 -19.93 2.58 -31.26
C TYR A 321 -20.28 3.82 -32.09
N ASN A 322 -19.64 4.96 -31.83
CA ASN A 322 -19.89 6.20 -32.55
C ASN A 322 -19.04 6.22 -33.82
N ASN A 323 -19.71 5.97 -34.95
CA ASN A 323 -19.10 5.75 -36.25
C ASN A 323 -18.44 7.05 -36.79
N SER A 324 -17.11 7.02 -36.96
CA SER A 324 -16.20 7.81 -37.83
C SER A 324 -16.28 9.35 -37.90
N TYR A 325 -17.35 10.02 -37.49
CA TYR A 325 -17.46 11.49 -37.53
C TYR A 325 -17.60 12.07 -36.13
N PHE A 326 -16.62 12.87 -35.74
CA PHE A 326 -16.61 13.55 -34.46
C PHE A 326 -17.68 14.65 -34.43
N ASP A 327 -18.67 14.50 -33.54
CA ASP A 327 -19.66 15.55 -33.29
C ASP A 327 -19.18 16.47 -32.15
N PRO A 328 -18.99 17.78 -32.41
CA PRO A 328 -18.60 18.75 -31.38
C PRO A 328 -19.50 18.76 -30.14
N ASP A 329 -20.76 18.31 -30.24
CA ASP A 329 -21.66 18.20 -29.08
C ASP A 329 -21.20 17.19 -28.03
N PHE A 330 -20.31 16.26 -28.36
CA PHE A 330 -19.66 15.41 -27.36
C PHE A 330 -18.79 16.23 -26.40
N ILE A 331 -18.17 17.32 -26.86
CA ILE A 331 -17.39 18.25 -26.02
C ILE A 331 -18.32 18.99 -25.05
N ASN A 332 -19.53 19.34 -25.51
CA ASN A 332 -20.56 19.92 -24.66
C ASN A 332 -21.06 18.93 -23.58
N GLY A 333 -20.80 17.63 -23.74
CA GLY A 333 -21.25 16.54 -22.85
C GLY A 333 -22.77 16.49 -22.66
N THR A 334 -23.52 16.99 -23.63
CA THR A 334 -25.00 16.98 -23.66
C THR A 334 -25.55 15.62 -24.06
N LYS A 335 -24.72 14.78 -24.71
CA LYS A 335 -25.07 13.43 -25.16
C LYS A 335 -24.70 12.33 -24.16
N GLY A 336 -23.93 12.67 -23.12
CA GLY A 336 -23.51 11.74 -22.08
C GLY A 336 -24.52 11.57 -20.96
N CYS A 337 -24.21 10.69 -20.00
CA CYS A 337 -25.05 10.47 -18.83
C CYS A 337 -25.01 11.61 -17.80
N GLY A 338 -24.36 12.73 -18.12
CA GLY A 338 -24.28 13.94 -17.29
C GLY A 338 -23.39 13.83 -16.05
N THR A 339 -22.69 12.70 -15.86
CA THR A 339 -21.84 12.49 -14.67
C THR A 339 -20.64 13.42 -14.70
N VAL A 340 -20.48 14.25 -13.67
CA VAL A 340 -19.26 15.03 -13.41
C VAL A 340 -18.13 14.09 -13.00
N LEU A 341 -16.94 14.29 -13.57
CA LEU A 341 -15.79 13.40 -13.42
C LEU A 341 -14.62 14.14 -12.77
N SER A 342 -13.75 13.40 -12.06
CA SER A 342 -12.49 13.92 -11.53
C SER A 342 -11.51 14.25 -12.65
N GLY A 343 -10.55 15.14 -12.41
CA GLY A 343 -9.69 15.68 -13.48
C GLY A 343 -8.70 14.68 -14.10
N GLU A 344 -8.49 13.52 -13.49
CA GLU A 344 -7.70 12.40 -14.02
C GLU A 344 -8.54 11.38 -14.81
N SER A 345 -9.87 11.46 -14.74
CA SER A 345 -10.79 10.52 -15.38
C SER A 345 -10.84 10.74 -16.89
N ARG A 346 -10.52 9.68 -17.63
CA ARG A 346 -10.59 9.58 -19.10
C ARG A 346 -11.90 8.97 -19.60
N TYR A 347 -12.54 8.17 -18.74
CA TYR A 347 -13.78 7.47 -19.03
C TYR A 347 -14.76 7.63 -17.88
N CYS A 348 -16.05 7.53 -18.18
CA CYS A 348 -17.12 7.57 -17.21
C CYS A 348 -17.25 6.19 -16.51
N PRO A 349 -17.12 6.10 -15.17
CA PRO A 349 -17.19 4.83 -14.47
C PRO A 349 -18.57 4.17 -14.49
N ILE A 350 -19.62 4.92 -14.90
CA ILE A 350 -21.00 4.44 -14.91
C ILE A 350 -21.38 3.86 -16.28
N CYS A 351 -21.03 4.53 -17.37
CA CYS A 351 -21.48 4.16 -18.72
C CYS A 351 -20.35 3.80 -19.69
N GLY A 352 -19.08 4.00 -19.32
CA GLY A 352 -17.93 3.63 -20.15
C GLY A 352 -17.55 4.66 -21.22
N CYS A 353 -18.41 5.64 -21.53
CA CYS A 353 -18.08 6.70 -22.49
C CYS A 353 -16.90 7.57 -22.05
N GLU A 354 -16.20 8.16 -23.01
CA GLU A 354 -15.07 9.05 -22.79
C GLU A 354 -15.47 10.32 -22.03
N SER A 355 -14.52 10.88 -21.30
CA SER A 355 -14.67 12.15 -20.62
C SER A 355 -14.45 13.31 -21.60
N THR A 356 -15.04 14.47 -21.32
CA THR A 356 -14.82 15.68 -22.12
C THR A 356 -13.34 16.09 -22.16
N PHE A 357 -12.56 15.82 -21.11
CA PHE A 357 -11.11 16.06 -21.14
C PHE A 357 -10.37 15.10 -22.07
N PHE A 358 -10.74 13.82 -22.09
CA PHE A 358 -10.09 12.84 -22.94
C PHE A 358 -10.48 13.01 -24.42
N VAL A 359 -11.74 13.34 -24.70
CA VAL A 359 -12.23 13.64 -26.05
C VAL A 359 -11.50 14.85 -26.68
N GLN A 360 -11.10 15.83 -25.87
CA GLN A 360 -10.36 17.01 -26.30
C GLN A 360 -8.83 16.79 -26.34
N ASP A 361 -8.35 15.56 -26.13
CA ASP A 361 -6.92 15.23 -26.00
C ASP A 361 -6.18 16.03 -24.91
N LEU A 362 -6.90 16.52 -23.88
CA LEU A 362 -6.30 17.20 -22.73
C LEU A 362 -5.63 16.22 -21.76
N LEU A 363 -6.00 14.93 -21.84
CA LEU A 363 -5.40 13.83 -21.09
C LEU A 363 -4.78 12.84 -22.06
N SER A 364 -3.52 12.46 -21.84
CA SER A 364 -2.85 11.43 -22.62
C SER A 364 -3.48 10.05 -22.39
N ASP A 365 -3.45 9.18 -23.41
CA ASP A 365 -3.90 7.79 -23.27
C ASP A 365 -3.19 7.07 -22.11
N TRP A 366 -3.92 6.18 -21.43
CA TRP A 366 -3.42 5.49 -20.25
C TRP A 366 -2.21 4.58 -20.54
N LYS A 367 -2.11 4.01 -21.75
CA LYS A 367 -0.96 3.18 -22.14
C LYS A 367 0.30 4.04 -22.24
N LYS A 368 0.18 5.20 -22.90
CA LYS A 368 1.28 6.18 -22.99
C LYS A 368 1.73 6.64 -21.60
N ALA A 369 0.77 6.95 -20.72
CA ALA A 369 1.08 7.33 -19.34
C ALA A 369 1.80 6.21 -18.56
N LYS A 370 1.47 4.94 -18.83
CA LYS A 370 2.11 3.76 -18.23
C LYS A 370 3.53 3.54 -18.75
N GLU A 371 3.75 3.75 -20.04
CA GLU A 371 5.07 3.71 -20.68
C GLU A 371 5.99 4.81 -20.12
N GLU A 372 5.52 6.06 -20.05
CA GLU A 372 6.27 7.19 -19.47
C GLU A 372 6.71 6.90 -18.02
N LYS A 373 5.85 6.29 -17.20
CA LYS A 373 6.23 5.91 -15.82
C LYS A 373 7.24 4.76 -15.79
N THR A 374 7.16 3.83 -16.72
CA THR A 374 8.13 2.73 -16.84
C THR A 374 9.51 3.28 -17.21
N LEU A 375 9.57 4.21 -18.16
CA LEU A 375 10.80 4.88 -18.57
C LEU A 375 11.42 5.69 -17.44
N LEU A 376 10.61 6.47 -16.71
CA LEU A 376 11.08 7.22 -15.53
C LEU A 376 11.69 6.31 -14.46
N LYS A 377 11.12 5.11 -14.23
CA LYS A 377 11.72 4.13 -13.30
C LYS A 377 13.12 3.69 -13.75
N ILE A 378 13.26 3.35 -15.02
CA ILE A 378 14.55 2.92 -15.60
C ILE A 378 15.59 4.05 -15.50
N GLU A 379 15.21 5.29 -15.81
CA GLU A 379 16.11 6.44 -15.71
C GLU A 379 16.54 6.72 -14.27
N THR A 380 15.63 6.57 -13.29
CA THR A 380 15.98 6.74 -11.87
C THR A 380 16.85 5.62 -11.31
N GLU A 381 16.71 4.39 -11.83
CA GLU A 381 17.54 3.23 -11.46
C GLU A 381 18.93 3.28 -12.13
N ALA A 382 19.08 4.01 -13.23
CA ALA A 382 20.31 4.14 -14.00
C ALA A 382 21.22 5.29 -13.56
N LEU A 383 20.84 6.11 -12.56
CA LEU A 383 21.69 7.17 -12.04
C LEU A 383 22.76 6.59 -11.11
N PRO A 384 24.04 6.55 -11.51
CA PRO A 384 25.11 6.11 -10.65
C PRO A 384 25.60 7.31 -9.84
N PHE A 385 25.55 7.23 -8.51
CA PHE A 385 26.37 8.09 -7.67
C PHE A 385 27.07 7.27 -6.60
#